data_AF-A0A537ZIB2-F1
#
_entry.id   AF-A0A537ZIB2-F1
#
_cell.length_a   1.000
_cell.length_b   1.000
_cell.length_c   1.000
_cell.angle_alpha   90.00
_cell.angle_beta   90.00
_cell.angle_gamma   90.00
#
_symmetry.space_group_name_H-M   'P 1'
#
loop_
_entity.id
_entity.type
_entity.pdbx_description
1 polymer ?
#
loop_
_entity_poly.entity_id
_entity_poly.type
_entity_poly.pdbx_seq_one_letter_code
_entity_poly.pdbx_strand_id
1 'polypeptide(L)'
;MRKLTVDDIADHRAYEREREEFRARIIAMKKRRRIAIGDLLSLVFENTDTMRFQVQEMARAERMLTDEQIAYEVETYNELVPDDGELSGTL
;
A
#
# COMPACT_ATOMS: atom_id res chain seq x y z
N MET A 1 4.64 -4.73 12.33
CA MET A 1 5.41 -4.11 11.21
C MET A 1 5.47 -2.59 11.41
N ARG A 2 6.32 -1.83 10.67
CA ARG A 2 6.35 -0.36 10.82
C ARG A 2 5.12 0.27 10.14
N LYS A 3 4.35 1.08 10.88
CA LYS A 3 3.25 1.90 10.33
C LYS A 3 3.82 3.04 9.46
N LEU A 4 3.03 3.49 8.49
CA LEU A 4 3.36 4.58 7.60
C LEU A 4 3.16 5.93 8.29
N THR A 5 3.99 6.90 7.92
CA THR A 5 3.80 8.32 8.20
C THR A 5 3.65 9.09 6.89
N VAL A 6 3.22 10.35 6.95
CA VAL A 6 3.12 11.21 5.76
C VAL A 6 4.48 11.33 5.05
N ASP A 7 5.58 11.34 5.81
CA ASP A 7 6.94 11.40 5.27
C ASP A 7 7.33 10.18 4.42
N ASP A 8 6.61 9.05 4.55
CA ASP A 8 6.81 7.89 3.67
C ASP A 8 6.17 8.08 2.29
N ILE A 9 5.28 9.06 2.13
CA ILE A 9 4.52 9.31 0.91
C ILE A 9 5.23 10.41 0.12
N ALA A 10 5.94 10.00 -0.93
CA ALA A 10 6.52 10.91 -1.91
C ALA A 10 5.46 11.78 -2.59
N ASP A 11 5.83 13.03 -2.90
CA ASP A 11 4.98 13.93 -3.67
C ASP A 11 4.67 13.36 -5.07
N HIS A 12 3.61 13.88 -5.70
CA HIS A 12 3.13 13.38 -6.98
C HIS A 12 4.21 13.35 -8.07
N ARG A 13 5.11 14.34 -8.11
CA ARG A 13 6.14 14.43 -9.15
C ARG A 13 7.29 13.46 -8.90
N ALA A 14 7.66 13.25 -7.64
CA ALA A 14 8.63 12.24 -7.23
C ALA A 14 8.08 10.85 -7.52
N TYR A 15 6.84 10.57 -7.10
CA TYR A 15 6.20 9.28 -7.29
C TYR A 15 6.08 8.90 -8.77
N GLU A 16 5.62 9.80 -9.65
CA GLU A 16 5.51 9.52 -11.09
C GLU A 16 6.83 9.08 -11.75
N ARG A 17 7.99 9.51 -11.23
CA ARG A 17 9.29 9.09 -11.77
C ARG A 17 9.64 7.65 -11.44
N GLU A 18 9.29 7.19 -10.24
CA GLU A 18 9.65 5.86 -9.74
C GLU A 18 8.49 4.84 -9.82
N ARG A 19 7.29 5.31 -10.17
CA ARG A 19 6.05 4.55 -10.09
C ARG A 19 6.11 3.21 -10.80
N GLU A 20 6.61 3.17 -12.03
CA GLU A 20 6.63 1.92 -12.81
C GLU A 20 7.56 0.87 -12.19
N GLU A 21 8.73 1.29 -11.70
CA GLU A 21 9.66 0.40 -10.98
C GLU A 21 9.07 -0.06 -9.65
N PHE A 22 8.48 0.86 -8.89
CA PHE A 22 7.85 0.53 -7.62
C PHE A 22 6.68 -0.43 -7.80
N ARG A 23 5.82 -0.18 -8.79
CA ARG A 23 4.70 -1.06 -9.14
C ARG A 23 5.18 -2.46 -9.52
N ALA A 24 6.23 -2.58 -10.33
CA ALA A 24 6.79 -3.88 -10.69
C ALA A 24 7.27 -4.66 -9.46
N ARG A 25 7.95 -3.97 -8.53
CA ARG A 25 8.39 -4.54 -7.24
C ARG A 25 7.20 -4.99 -6.38
N ILE A 26 6.13 -4.20 -6.30
CA ILE A 26 4.93 -4.54 -5.53
C ILE A 26 4.20 -5.74 -6.14
N ILE A 27 4.07 -5.83 -7.47
CA ILE A 27 3.49 -7.00 -8.15
C ILE A 27 4.28 -8.27 -7.82
N ALA A 28 5.61 -8.20 -7.94
CA ALA A 28 6.48 -9.33 -7.60
C ALA A 28 6.34 -9.76 -6.13
N MET A 29 6.18 -8.79 -5.22
CA MET A 29 5.96 -9.04 -3.80
C MET A 29 4.60 -9.68 -3.53
N LYS A 30 3.51 -9.11 -4.08
CA LYS A 30 2.15 -9.64 -3.92
C LYS A 30 2.01 -11.06 -4.46
N LYS A 31 2.75 -11.42 -5.52
CA LYS A 31 2.77 -12.80 -6.04
C LYS A 31 3.21 -13.82 -4.99
N ARG A 32 4.16 -13.49 -4.12
CA ARG A 32 4.65 -14.37 -3.05
C ARG A 32 3.77 -14.36 -1.79
N ARG A 33 2.89 -13.37 -1.67
CA ARG A 33 1.99 -13.15 -0.53
C ARG A 33 0.54 -13.55 -0.84
N ARG A 34 0.27 -14.04 -2.04
CA ARG A 34 -1.06 -14.45 -2.49
C ARG A 34 -1.26 -15.94 -2.25
N ILE A 35 -2.35 -16.28 -1.59
CA ILE A 35 -2.84 -17.65 -1.41
C ILE A 35 -4.18 -17.76 -2.12
N ALA A 36 -4.32 -18.76 -3.00
CA ALA A 36 -5.61 -19.10 -3.58
C ALA A 36 -6.50 -19.79 -2.53
N ILE A 37 -7.77 -19.39 -2.47
CA ILE A 37 -8.78 -19.99 -1.61
C ILE A 37 -9.85 -20.60 -2.53
N GLY A 38 -9.65 -21.88 -2.86
CA GLY A 38 -10.42 -22.54 -3.91
C GLY A 38 -10.19 -21.87 -5.27
N ASP A 39 -11.22 -21.92 -6.12
CA ASP A 39 -11.10 -21.51 -7.53
C ASP A 39 -11.48 -20.04 -7.78
N LEU A 40 -12.14 -19.39 -6.81
CA LEU A 40 -12.80 -18.10 -7.00
C LEU A 40 -12.16 -16.95 -6.23
N LEU A 41 -11.38 -17.25 -5.21
CA LEU A 41 -10.89 -16.25 -4.25
C LEU A 41 -9.38 -16.34 -4.10
N SER A 42 -8.76 -15.21 -3.77
CA SER A 42 -7.35 -15.19 -3.40
C SER A 42 -7.09 -14.18 -2.31
N LEU A 43 -6.52 -14.61 -1.20
CA LEU A 43 -6.09 -13.71 -0.14
C LEU A 43 -4.67 -13.22 -0.44
N VAL A 44 -4.44 -11.92 -0.37
CA VAL A 44 -3.11 -11.31 -0.39
C VAL A 44 -2.79 -10.79 1.00
N PHE A 45 -1.74 -11.33 1.63
CA PHE A 45 -1.26 -10.78 2.90
C PHE A 45 -0.57 -9.44 2.70
N GLU A 46 -1.02 -8.43 3.43
CA GLU A 46 -0.55 -7.06 3.29
C GLU A 46 0.65 -6.76 4.21
N ASN A 47 1.41 -5.71 3.88
CA ASN A 47 2.52 -5.20 4.66
C ASN A 47 2.71 -3.69 4.45
N THR A 48 3.71 -3.11 5.11
CA THR A 48 4.04 -1.70 4.97
C THR A 48 4.23 -1.26 3.51
N ASP A 49 4.93 -2.05 2.68
CA ASP A 49 5.20 -1.68 1.29
C ASP A 49 3.95 -1.73 0.41
N THR A 50 3.11 -2.75 0.59
CA THR A 50 1.87 -2.86 -0.17
C THR A 50 0.87 -1.77 0.22
N MET A 51 0.81 -1.39 1.50
CA MET A 51 -0.02 -0.26 1.95
C MET A 51 0.53 1.07 1.47
N ARG A 52 1.85 1.27 1.50
CA ARG A 52 2.50 2.47 0.95
C ARG A 52 2.14 2.66 -0.53
N PHE A 53 2.14 1.56 -1.28
CA PHE A 53 1.74 1.58 -2.68
C PHE A 53 0.27 1.96 -2.87
N GLN A 54 -0.65 1.45 -2.03
CA GLN A 54 -2.06 1.84 -2.12
C GLN A 54 -2.27 3.32 -1.82
N VAL A 55 -1.67 3.84 -0.75
CA VAL A 55 -1.75 5.28 -0.39
C VAL A 55 -1.22 6.14 -1.55
N GLN A 56 -0.09 5.77 -2.14
CA GLN A 56 0.47 6.48 -3.29
C GLN A 56 -0.42 6.44 -4.53
N GLU A 57 -0.98 5.28 -4.87
CA GLU A 57 -1.89 5.17 -6.02
C GLU A 57 -3.19 5.97 -5.78
N MET A 58 -3.71 6.01 -4.55
CA MET A 58 -4.87 6.83 -4.17
C MET A 58 -4.56 8.32 -4.28
N ALA A 59 -3.47 8.78 -3.65
CA ALA A 59 -3.02 10.16 -3.71
C ALA A 59 -2.86 10.66 -5.15
N ARG A 60 -2.31 9.81 -6.03
CA ARG A 60 -2.14 10.10 -7.45
C ARG A 60 -3.46 10.12 -8.22
N ALA A 61 -4.31 9.11 -8.03
CA ALA A 61 -5.57 8.97 -8.76
C ALA A 61 -6.53 10.12 -8.43
N GLU A 62 -6.56 10.53 -7.16
CA GLU A 62 -7.45 11.59 -6.66
C GLU A 62 -6.81 12.98 -6.67
N ARG A 63 -5.53 13.08 -7.04
CA ARG A 63 -4.74 14.32 -7.02
C ARG A 63 -4.80 14.99 -5.65
N MET A 64 -4.49 14.24 -4.60
CA MET A 64 -4.35 14.78 -3.26
C MET A 64 -3.16 15.74 -3.23
N LEU A 65 -3.41 16.99 -2.82
CA LEU A 65 -2.41 18.08 -2.84
C LEU A 65 -2.06 18.60 -1.45
N THR A 66 -2.79 18.19 -0.41
CA THR A 66 -2.55 18.65 0.97
C THR A 66 -2.14 17.50 1.87
N ASP A 67 -1.35 17.83 2.89
CA ASP A 67 -0.85 16.85 3.87
C ASP A 67 -1.99 16.24 4.68
N GLU A 68 -3.10 16.97 4.90
CA GLU A 68 -4.27 16.45 5.60
C GLU A 68 -4.96 15.33 4.82
N GLN A 69 -5.05 15.44 3.49
CA GLN A 69 -5.61 14.39 2.64
C GLN A 69 -4.73 13.14 2.70
N ILE A 70 -3.41 13.32 2.61
CA ILE A 70 -2.45 12.21 2.70
C ILE A 70 -2.47 11.57 4.10
N ALA A 71 -2.55 12.37 5.16
CA ALA A 71 -2.60 11.87 6.53
C ALA A 71 -3.82 10.98 6.77
N TYR A 72 -4.99 11.37 6.24
CA TYR A 72 -6.21 10.57 6.34
C TYR A 72 -6.07 9.21 5.63
N GLU A 73 -5.50 9.18 4.43
CA GLU A 73 -5.22 7.92 3.73
C GLU A 73 -4.20 7.06 4.47
N VAL A 74 -3.12 7.67 4.98
CA VAL A 74 -2.10 6.96 5.77
C VAL A 74 -2.74 6.32 7.00
N GLU A 75 -3.60 7.02 7.72
CA GLU A 75 -4.33 6.49 8.87
C GLU A 75 -5.22 5.30 8.46
N THR A 76 -6.02 5.48 7.41
CA THR A 76 -6.93 4.44 6.89
C THR A 76 -6.19 3.17 6.49
N TYR A 77 -5.11 3.28 5.72
CA TYR A 77 -4.35 2.11 5.27
C TYR A 77 -3.43 1.50 6.34
N ASN A 78 -3.08 2.26 7.39
CA ASN A 78 -2.34 1.73 8.53
C ASN A 78 -3.12 0.69 9.34
N GLU A 79 -4.46 0.68 9.25
CA GLU A 79 -5.29 -0.39 9.81
C GLU A 79 -5.02 -1.76 9.15
N LEU A 80 -4.54 -1.75 7.91
CA LEU A 80 -4.19 -2.97 7.16
C LEU A 80 -2.72 -3.36 7.28
N VAL A 81 -1.88 -2.55 7.94
CA VAL A 81 -0.50 -2.93 8.26
C VAL A 81 -0.52 -3.80 9.52
N PRO A 82 -0.10 -5.07 9.47
CA PRO A 82 -0.20 -5.96 10.62
C PRO A 82 0.72 -5.52 11.77
N ASP A 83 0.19 -5.57 12.99
CA ASP A 83 0.95 -5.42 14.23
C ASP A 83 1.65 -6.72 14.62
N ASP A 84 2.39 -6.70 15.74
CA ASP A 84 3.19 -7.83 16.16
C ASP A 84 2.29 -9.01 16.59
N GLY A 85 2.50 -10.17 15.96
CA GLY A 85 1.65 -11.35 16.16
C GLY A 85 0.36 -11.37 15.34
N GLU A 86 0.18 -10.41 14.43
CA GLU A 86 -1.02 -10.30 13.58
C GLU A 86 -0.73 -10.62 12.11
N LEU A 87 -1.77 -11.08 11.40
CA LEU A 87 -1.80 -11.14 9.94
C LEU A 87 -2.95 -10.27 9.43
N SER A 88 -2.67 -9.40 8.48
CA SER A 88 -3.67 -8.65 7.72
C SER A 88 -3.62 -9.07 6.26
N GLY A 89 -4.77 -9.10 5.61
CA GLY A 89 -4.87 -9.48 4.21
C GLY A 89 -6.15 -8.98 3.56
N THR A 90 -6.09 -8.83 2.24
CA THR A 90 -7.20 -8.43 1.40
C THR A 90 -7.59 -9.58 0.47
N LEU A 91 -8.89 -9.84 0.34
CA LEU A 91 -9.48 -10.91 -0.47
C LEU A 91 -9.77 -10.45 -1.90
#